data_AF-A0A934UNQ8-F1
#
_entry.id   AF-A0A934UNQ8-F1
#
_cell.length_a   1.000
_cell.length_b   1.000
_cell.length_c   1.000
_cell.angle_alpha   90.00
_cell.angle_beta   90.00
_cell.angle_gamma   90.00
#
_symmetry.space_group_name_H-M   'P 1'
#
loop_
_entity.id
_entity.type
_entity.pdbx_description
1 polymer ?
#
loop_
_entity_poly.entity_id
_entity_poly.type
_entity_poly.pdbx_seq_one_letter_code
_entity_poly.pdbx_strand_id
1 'polypeptide(L)' 'MSNHHEEEKSYDYIYYLVALVCGLFTGGIVDKGFIWIPVGGVLGLLTAAFFLNVLVKGRGEKA' A
#
# COMPACT_ATOMS: atom_id res chain seq x y z
N MET A 1 -5.09 -26.76 -32.72
CA MET A 1 -4.33 -26.72 -31.46
C MET A 1 -4.41 -25.28 -30.95
N SER A 2 -5.35 -25.03 -30.05
CA SER A 2 -5.69 -23.72 -29.50
C SER A 2 -4.71 -23.38 -28.37
N ASN A 3 -3.75 -22.49 -28.65
CA ASN A 3 -2.87 -21.92 -27.65
C ASN A 3 -3.61 -20.78 -26.92
N HIS A 4 -4.41 -21.14 -25.93
CA HIS A 4 -4.74 -20.24 -24.83
C HIS A 4 -3.47 -20.05 -23.99
N HIS A 5 -2.62 -19.08 -24.37
CA HIS A 5 -1.79 -18.41 -23.38
C HIS A 5 -2.71 -17.41 -22.68
N GLU A 6 -3.40 -17.87 -21.64
CA GLU A 6 -3.69 -16.99 -20.52
C GLU A 6 -2.33 -16.52 -20.02
N GLU A 7 -1.92 -15.33 -20.46
CA GLU A 7 -0.97 -14.52 -19.71
C GLU A 7 -1.61 -14.27 -18.35
N GLU A 8 -1.43 -15.22 -17.43
CA GLU A 8 -1.66 -15.04 -16.01
C GLU A 8 -0.68 -13.93 -15.61
N LYS A 9 -1.13 -12.69 -15.75
CA LYS A 9 -0.37 -11.48 -15.51
C LYS A 9 0.07 -11.54 -14.06
N SER A 10 1.26 -12.08 -13.84
CA SER A 10 1.75 -12.45 -12.52
C SER A 10 1.94 -11.17 -11.72
N TYR A 11 0.98 -10.87 -10.86
CA TYR A 11 1.02 -9.73 -9.95
C TYR A 11 1.94 -10.00 -8.75
N ASP A 12 2.55 -11.18 -8.66
CA ASP A 12 3.50 -11.57 -7.62
C ASP A 12 4.58 -10.50 -7.42
N TYR A 13 5.14 -9.98 -8.51
CA TYR A 13 6.13 -8.90 -8.45
C TYR A 13 5.58 -7.63 -7.78
N ILE A 14 4.32 -7.28 -8.02
CA ILE A 14 3.66 -6.14 -7.37
C ILE A 14 3.48 -6.41 -5.88
N TYR A 15 3.09 -7.62 -5.50
CA TYR A 15 2.98 -8.01 -4.09
C TYR A 15 4.33 -7.97 -3.37
N TYR A 16 5.41 -8.44 -4.01
CA TYR A 16 6.78 -8.30 -3.48
C TYR A 16 7.22 -6.83 -3.34
N LEU A 17 6.89 -5.98 -4.31
CA LEU A 17 7.20 -4.54 -4.25
C LEU A 17 6.47 -3.85 -3.10
N VAL A 18 5.18 -4.15 -2.93
CA VAL A 18 4.37 -3.62 -1.83
C VAL A 18 4.91 -4.11 -0.49
N ALA A 19 5.24 -5.41 -0.37
CA ALA A 19 5.83 -5.98 0.84
C ALA A 19 7.17 -5.31 1.20
N LEU A 20 8.03 -5.04 0.20
CA LEU A 20 9.32 -4.37 0.40
C LEU A 20 9.13 -2.93 0.87
N VAL A 21 8.21 -2.17 0.25
CA VAL A 21 7.92 -0.79 0.63
C VAL A 21 7.34 -0.73 2.05
N CYS A 22 6.36 -1.59 2.37
CA CYS A 22 5.80 -1.67 3.72
C CYS A 22 6.86 -2.08 4.75
N GLY A 23 7.71 -3.06 4.43
CA GLY A 23 8.77 -3.53 5.31
C GLY A 23 9.83 -2.47 5.61
N LEU A 24 10.26 -1.69 4.61
CA LEU A 24 11.17 -0.56 4.80
C LEU A 24 10.53 0.55 5.65
N PHE A 25 9.25 0.83 5.43
CA PHE A 25 8.52 1.83 6.20
C PHE A 25 8.40 1.42 7.67
N THR A 26 8.04 0.16 7.93
CA THR A 26 7.97 -0.39 9.28
C THR A 26 9.36 -0.43 9.94
N GLY A 27 10.39 -0.91 9.25
CA GLY A 27 11.76 -0.96 9.76
C GLY A 27 12.32 0.41 10.12
N GLY A 28 12.08 1.42 9.27
CA GLY A 28 12.50 2.80 9.54
C GLY A 28 11.76 3.48 10.71
N ILE A 29 10.53 3.04 11.02
CA ILE A 29 9.78 3.51 12.19
C ILE A 29 10.32 2.86 13.48
N VAL A 30 10.71 1.59 13.43
CA VAL A 30 11.24 0.85 14.60
C VAL A 30 12.58 1.43 15.06
N ASP A 31 13.43 1.87 14.14
CA ASP A 31 14.78 2.41 14.45
C ASP A 31 14.74 3.74 15.24
N LYS A 32 13.63 4.51 15.15
CA LYS A 32 13.47 5.82 15.81
C LYS A 32 12.99 5.74 17.28
N GLY A 33 12.75 4.54 17.81
CA GLY A 33 12.41 4.29 19.21
C GLY A 33 10.90 4.33 19.54
N PHE A 34 10.51 3.61 20.61
CA PHE A 34 9.11 3.33 21.00
C PHE A 34 8.21 4.59 21.16
N ILE A 35 8.79 5.75 21.47
CA ILE A 35 8.05 7.02 21.62
C ILE A 35 7.45 7.49 20.28
N TRP A 36 8.08 7.13 19.16
CA TRP A 36 7.63 7.51 17.82
C TRP A 36 6.56 6.58 17.24
N ILE A 37 6.28 5.44 17.88
CA ILE A 37 5.23 4.50 17.45
C ILE A 37 3.84 5.15 17.41
N PRO A 38 3.35 5.83 18.47
CA PRO A 38 2.04 6.49 18.40
C PRO A 38 2.00 7.61 17.35
N VAL A 39 3.10 8.36 17.19
CA VAL A 39 3.18 9.44 16.19
C VAL A 39 3.16 8.88 14.77
N GLY A 40 3.94 7.83 14.51
CA GLY A 40 3.95 7.11 13.24
C GLY A 40 2.62 6.44 12.93
N GLY A 41 1.95 5.89 13.95
CA GLY A 41 0.61 5.31 13.83
C GLY A 41 -0.46 6.34 13.49
N VAL A 42 -0.47 7.49 14.18
CA VAL A 42 -1.40 8.60 13.88
C VAL A 42 -1.13 9.17 12.48
N LEU A 43 0.14 9.42 12.12
CA LEU A 43 0.49 9.88 10.78
C LEU A 43 0.11 8.86 9.71
N GLY A 44 0.35 7.57 9.94
CA GLY A 44 -0.04 6.50 9.02
C GLY A 44 -1.55 6.42 8.83
N LEU A 45 -2.34 6.55 9.91
CA LEU A 45 -3.80 6.59 9.85
C LEU A 45 -4.31 7.85 9.14
N LEU A 46 -3.69 9.01 9.36
CA LEU A 46 -4.02 10.24 8.65
C LEU A 46 -3.69 10.12 7.15
N THR A 47 -2.54 9.55 6.80
CA THR A 47 -2.17 9.27 5.41
C THR A 47 -3.13 8.27 4.78
N ALA A 48 -3.57 7.23 5.51
CA ALA A 48 -4.57 6.28 5.02
C ALA A 48 -5.94 6.94 4.81
N ALA A 49 -6.39 7.78 5.75
CA ALA A 49 -7.64 8.54 5.62
C ALA A 49 -7.59 9.53 4.46
N PHE A 50 -6.45 10.19 4.25
CA PHE A 50 -6.22 11.07 3.12
C PHE A 50 -6.19 10.30 1.79
N PHE A 51 -5.49 9.15 1.76
CA PHE A 51 -5.45 8.26 0.61
C PHE A 51 -6.85 7.79 0.22
N LEU A 52 -7.67 7.36 1.19
CA LEU A 52 -9.07 7.04 0.93
C LEU A 52 -9.84 8.25 0.38
N ASN A 53 -9.68 9.44 0.97
CA ASN A 53 -10.33 10.65 0.45
C ASN A 53 -9.87 11.07 -0.95
N VAL A 54 -8.63 10.80 -1.35
CA VAL A 54 -8.12 11.16 -2.69
C VAL A 54 -8.42 10.06 -3.72
N LEU A 55 -8.19 8.78 -3.38
CA LEU A 55 -8.35 7.65 -4.30
C LEU A 55 -9.76 7.05 -4.37
N VAL A 56 -10.57 7.17 -3.31
CA VAL A 56 -11.98 6.71 -3.34
C VAL A 56 -12.88 7.80 -3.89
N LYS A 57 -12.59 9.08 -3.62
CA LYS A 57 -13.45 10.18 -4.08
C LYS A 57 -13.41 10.41 -5.60
N GLY A 58 -12.40 9.89 -6.30
CA GLY A 58 -12.39 9.82 -7.76
C GLY A 58 -13.22 8.67 -8.37
N ARG A 59 -13.84 7.82 -7.55
CA ARG A 59 -14.61 6.63 -8.00
C ARG A 59 -16.13 6.77 -7.85
N GLY A 60 -16.59 7.86 -7.23
CA GLY A 60 -18.02 8.14 -7.01
C GLY A 60 -18.68 9.01 -8.08
N GLU A 61 -17.92 9.57 -9.03
CA GLU A 61 -18.44 10.40 -10.12
C GLU A 61 -18.43 9.64 -11.45
N LYS A 62 -19.02 8.43 -11.42
CA LYS A 62 -19.55 7.70 -12.57
C LYS A 62 -20.75 6.88 -12.09
N ALA A 63 -21.84 7.57 -11.76
CA ALA A 63 -23.19 7.03 -11.71
C ALA A 63 -24.11 7.98 -12.45
#